data_AF-A0A8S3Z915-F1
#
_entry.id   AF-A0A8S3Z915-F1
#
_cell.length_a   1.000
_cell.length_b   1.000
_cell.length_c   1.000
_cell.angle_alpha   90.00
_cell.angle_beta   90.00
_cell.angle_gamma   90.00
#
_symmetry.space_group_name_H-M   'P 1'
#
loop_
_entity.id
_entity.type
_entity.pdbx_description
1 polymer ?
#
loop_
_entity_poly.entity_id
_entity_poly.type
_entity_poly.pdbx_seq_one_letter_code
_entity_poly.pdbx_strand_id
1 'polypeptide(L)'
;MANQEVNRHAPGDILFLDRGDGNTALVHLHGATLLSWKCRGIEHLYLSQTAVFDNKKAIRGGVPVVFPNFGPWPLGPQHGFARIKRWTSAIPPTKHAWSVKEEEQEETKPPDENLEIKSLKQSDIYLNTILATPAVSLIPNCTYTASLDTYPTESQWCEIRRHYKESGTDLHLNH
;
A
#
# COMPACT_ATOMS: atom_id res chain seq x y z
N MET A 1 6.66 1.06 22.31
CA MET A 1 5.51 0.64 21.48
C MET A 1 5.91 0.27 20.04
N ALA A 2 6.79 1.03 19.36
CA ALA A 2 7.28 0.66 18.01
C ALA A 2 7.86 -0.78 17.90
N ASN A 3 8.66 -1.21 18.87
CA ASN A 3 9.24 -2.56 18.88
C ASN A 3 8.18 -3.68 18.91
N GLN A 4 7.00 -3.45 19.51
CA GLN A 4 5.98 -4.48 19.61
C GLN A 4 5.25 -4.71 18.29
N GLU A 5 5.10 -3.66 17.49
CA GLU A 5 4.49 -3.71 16.16
C GLU A 5 5.44 -4.40 15.16
N VAL A 6 6.73 -4.05 15.18
CA VAL A 6 7.79 -4.70 14.39
C VAL A 6 7.90 -6.20 14.71
N ASN A 7 7.85 -6.57 16.00
CA ASN A 7 7.97 -7.96 16.45
C ASN A 7 6.77 -8.85 16.08
N ARG A 8 5.68 -8.29 15.55
CA ARG A 8 4.50 -9.05 15.11
C ARG A 8 4.70 -9.69 13.72
N HIS A 9 5.79 -9.35 13.03
CA HIS A 9 6.10 -9.78 11.67
C HIS A 9 7.33 -10.68 11.64
N ALA A 10 7.37 -11.61 10.67
CA ALA A 10 8.56 -12.42 10.48
C ALA A 10 9.76 -11.56 10.05
N PRO A 11 11.00 -11.93 10.41
CA PRO A 11 12.19 -11.22 9.94
C PRO A 11 12.22 -11.11 8.41
N GLY A 12 12.41 -9.89 7.91
CA GLY A 12 12.45 -9.62 6.47
C GLY A 12 11.09 -9.46 5.80
N ASP A 13 9.97 -9.49 6.52
CA ASP A 13 8.64 -9.27 5.93
C ASP A 13 8.21 -7.80 5.86
N ILE A 14 8.92 -6.93 6.56
CA ILE A 14 8.55 -5.52 6.67
C ILE A 14 9.71 -4.59 6.33
N LEU A 15 9.37 -3.44 5.77
CA LEU A 15 10.20 -2.25 5.73
C LEU A 15 9.65 -1.28 6.77
N PHE A 16 10.46 -0.97 7.78
CA PHE A 16 10.13 0.04 8.79
C PHE A 16 10.96 1.30 8.54
N LEU A 17 10.26 2.43 8.45
CA LEU A 17 10.88 3.74 8.30
C LEU A 17 10.60 4.57 9.55
N ASP A 18 11.68 5.07 10.15
CA ASP A 18 11.63 6.01 11.27
C ASP A 18 12.34 7.31 10.90
N ARG A 19 11.59 8.40 10.84
CA ARG A 19 12.11 9.74 10.53
C ARG A 19 12.51 10.51 11.79
N GLY A 20 12.22 9.99 12.98
CA GLY A 20 12.27 10.72 14.23
C GLY A 20 10.97 11.48 14.52
N ASP A 21 10.87 12.00 15.74
CA ASP A 21 9.74 12.81 16.22
C ASP A 21 8.37 12.13 16.07
N GLY A 22 8.33 10.79 16.14
CA GLY A 22 7.12 10.00 16.00
C GLY A 22 6.59 9.90 14.56
N ASN A 23 7.38 10.30 13.56
CA ASN A 23 7.04 10.17 12.15
C ASN A 23 7.54 8.82 11.62
N THR A 24 6.65 7.85 11.44
CA THR A 24 7.02 6.49 11.04
C THR A 24 6.13 5.95 9.92
N ALA A 25 6.65 4.99 9.16
CA ALA A 25 5.85 4.20 8.23
C ALA A 25 6.25 2.72 8.31
N LEU A 26 5.28 1.83 8.13
CA LEU A 26 5.48 0.38 8.11
C LEU A 26 4.88 -0.18 6.83
N VAL A 27 5.70 -0.83 6.00
CA VAL A 27 5.24 -1.50 4.77
C VAL A 27 5.47 -2.99 4.93
N HIS A 28 4.43 -3.78 4.65
CA HIS A 28 4.54 -5.22 4.52
C HIS A 28 4.89 -5.60 3.09
N LEU A 29 5.91 -6.43 2.92
CA LEU A 29 6.37 -6.88 1.61
C LEU A 29 5.43 -7.92 0.98
N HIS A 30 4.55 -8.55 1.76
CA HIS A 30 3.35 -9.17 1.18
C HIS A 30 2.34 -8.10 0.79
N GLY A 31 2.01 -8.07 -0.50
CA GLY A 31 1.07 -7.15 -1.09
C GLY A 31 1.55 -5.70 -1.21
N ALA A 32 2.83 -5.42 -0.90
CA ALA A 32 3.36 -4.06 -0.76
C ALA A 32 2.44 -3.14 0.06
N THR A 33 1.82 -3.71 1.11
CA THR A 33 0.75 -3.04 1.84
C THR A 33 1.34 -2.10 2.89
N LEU A 34 1.07 -0.81 2.78
CA LEU A 34 1.39 0.15 3.84
C LEU A 34 0.44 -0.11 5.02
N LEU A 35 0.99 -0.57 6.14
CA LEU A 35 0.24 -0.96 7.32
C LEU A 35 0.01 0.18 8.32
N SER A 36 1.00 1.07 8.44
CA SER A 36 1.00 2.18 9.40
C SER A 36 1.64 3.41 8.77
N TRP A 37 1.04 4.56 9.04
CA TRP A 37 1.62 5.87 8.75
C TRP A 37 1.34 6.79 9.93
N LYS A 38 2.39 7.08 10.70
CA LYS A 38 2.31 7.97 11.86
C LYS A 38 2.95 9.31 11.53
N CYS A 39 2.26 10.39 11.90
CA CYS A 39 2.80 11.74 11.93
C CYS A 39 2.76 12.23 13.37
N ARG A 40 3.91 12.62 13.92
CA ARG A 40 4.03 13.07 15.33
C ARG A 40 3.44 12.07 16.34
N GLY A 41 3.58 10.77 16.06
CA GLY A 41 3.07 9.68 16.87
C GLY A 41 1.58 9.37 16.69
N ILE A 42 0.85 10.12 15.87
CA ILE A 42 -0.58 9.91 15.59
C ILE A 42 -0.73 9.00 14.37
N GLU A 43 -1.48 7.92 14.51
CA GLU A 43 -1.77 6.98 13.41
C GLU A 43 -2.85 7.50 12.47
N HIS A 44 -2.59 7.40 11.17
CA HIS A 44 -3.49 7.84 10.11
C HIS A 44 -4.19 6.68 9.39
N LEU A 45 -3.71 5.44 9.54
CA LEU A 45 -4.28 4.28 8.87
C LEU A 45 -4.98 3.34 9.86
N TYR A 46 -6.15 2.86 9.46
CA TYR A 46 -6.81 1.77 10.15
C TYR A 46 -6.21 0.43 9.70
N LEU A 47 -5.71 -0.34 10.68
CA LEU A 47 -5.33 -1.73 10.49
C LEU A 47 -6.23 -2.61 11.37
N SER A 48 -6.76 -3.69 10.81
CA SER A 48 -7.63 -4.58 11.57
C SER A 48 -6.87 -5.27 12.71
N GLN A 49 -7.48 -5.33 13.91
CA GLN A 49 -6.87 -6.02 15.06
C GLN A 49 -6.67 -7.52 14.81
N THR A 50 -7.53 -8.11 13.95
CA THR A 50 -7.51 -9.51 13.51
C THR A 50 -6.82 -9.70 12.16
N ALA A 51 -6.06 -8.70 11.68
CA ALA A 51 -5.22 -8.86 10.50
C ALA A 51 -4.26 -10.04 10.68
N VAL A 52 -4.13 -10.86 9.64
CA VAL A 52 -3.27 -12.04 9.59
C VAL A 52 -2.09 -11.74 8.66
N PHE A 53 -0.88 -12.06 9.12
CA PHE A 53 0.38 -11.83 8.39
C PHE A 53 1.03 -13.17 8.03
N ASP A 54 0.28 -14.04 7.32
CA ASP A 54 0.72 -15.39 6.95
C ASP A 54 1.23 -15.49 5.50
N ASN A 55 1.31 -14.35 4.81
CA ASN A 55 1.71 -14.24 3.40
C ASN A 55 0.82 -15.04 2.42
N LYS A 56 -0.43 -15.36 2.79
CA LYS A 56 -1.37 -16.11 1.93
C LYS A 56 -2.55 -15.28 1.43
N LYS A 57 -3.03 -14.33 2.24
CA LYS A 57 -4.21 -13.51 1.94
C LYS A 57 -3.91 -12.04 2.07
N ALA A 58 -4.71 -11.23 1.37
CA ALA A 58 -4.64 -9.78 1.47
C ALA A 58 -4.81 -9.33 2.92
N ILE A 59 -3.96 -8.39 3.33
CA ILE A 59 -3.98 -7.82 4.68
C ILE A 59 -5.19 -6.88 4.80
N ARG A 60 -5.92 -6.98 5.92
CA ARG A 60 -7.14 -6.19 6.16
C ARG A 60 -6.80 -4.85 6.84
N GLY A 61 -6.86 -3.77 6.06
CA GLY A 61 -6.55 -2.40 6.48
C GLY A 61 -5.25 -1.89 5.85
N GLY A 62 -4.84 -0.69 6.26
CA GLY A 62 -3.68 -0.01 5.67
C GLY A 62 -3.99 0.53 4.28
N VAL A 63 -3.10 0.28 3.33
CA VAL A 63 -3.27 0.63 1.90
C VAL A 63 -2.92 -0.57 1.02
N PRO A 64 -3.87 -1.51 0.78
CA PRO A 64 -3.67 -2.59 -0.17
C PRO A 64 -3.61 -2.10 -1.61
N VAL A 65 -2.83 -2.83 -2.41
CA VAL A 65 -2.59 -2.54 -3.83
C VAL A 65 -3.54 -3.37 -4.68
N VAL A 66 -4.42 -2.70 -5.42
CA VAL A 66 -5.37 -3.35 -6.32
C VAL A 66 -4.83 -3.26 -7.74
N PHE A 67 -4.53 -4.41 -8.33
CA PHE A 67 -4.10 -4.54 -9.73
C PHE A 67 -4.18 -6.00 -10.16
N PRO A 68 -4.57 -6.32 -11.42
CA PRO A 68 -4.93 -5.42 -12.53
C PRO A 68 -6.43 -5.11 -12.63
N ASN A 69 -7.23 -5.49 -11.63
CA ASN A 69 -8.68 -5.35 -11.68
C ASN A 69 -9.24 -4.89 -10.33
N PHE A 70 -10.00 -3.80 -10.30
CA PHE A 70 -10.78 -3.38 -9.15
C PHE A 70 -12.11 -4.13 -9.10
N GLY A 71 -12.44 -4.69 -7.93
CA GLY A 71 -13.66 -5.48 -7.74
C GLY A 71 -13.55 -6.90 -8.29
N PRO A 72 -14.68 -7.57 -8.57
CA PRO A 72 -14.70 -8.93 -9.08
C PRO A 72 -13.94 -9.08 -10.39
N TRP A 73 -13.12 -10.12 -10.49
CA TRP A 73 -12.30 -10.38 -11.67
C TRP A 73 -12.48 -11.82 -12.14
N PRO A 74 -12.96 -12.08 -13.37
CA PRO A 74 -13.18 -13.45 -13.84
C PRO A 74 -11.91 -14.31 -13.97
N LEU A 75 -10.75 -13.66 -14.12
CA LEU A 75 -9.48 -14.33 -14.38
C LEU A 75 -8.65 -14.57 -13.10
N GLY A 76 -9.17 -14.20 -11.94
CA GLY A 76 -8.40 -14.30 -10.71
C GLY A 76 -9.14 -13.81 -9.46
N PRO A 77 -8.41 -13.49 -8.39
CA PRO A 77 -9.02 -13.02 -7.16
C PRO A 77 -9.68 -11.64 -7.33
N GLN A 78 -10.71 -11.38 -6.53
CA GLN A 78 -11.28 -10.04 -6.38
C GLN A 78 -10.18 -9.04 -6.00
N HIS A 79 -10.20 -7.87 -6.64
CA HIS A 79 -9.18 -6.82 -6.54
C HIS A 79 -7.79 -7.21 -7.08
N GLY A 80 -7.73 -8.23 -7.94
CA GLY A 80 -6.50 -8.67 -8.58
C GLY A 80 -5.48 -9.27 -7.62
N PHE A 81 -4.28 -9.52 -8.12
CA PHE A 81 -3.27 -10.34 -7.43
C PHE A 81 -2.20 -9.54 -6.68
N ALA A 82 -2.03 -8.24 -6.97
CA ALA A 82 -0.92 -7.45 -6.42
C ALA A 82 -0.84 -7.50 -4.88
N ARG A 83 -1.97 -7.33 -4.20
CA ARG A 83 -2.10 -7.39 -2.72
C ARG A 83 -1.88 -8.77 -2.08
N ILE A 84 -1.71 -9.83 -2.86
CA ILE A 84 -1.43 -11.20 -2.35
C ILE A 84 -0.10 -11.76 -2.87
N LYS A 85 0.68 -10.97 -3.60
CA LYS A 85 2.01 -11.35 -4.07
C LYS A 85 3.08 -10.91 -3.09
N ARG A 86 4.24 -11.55 -3.14
CA ARG A 86 5.42 -11.10 -2.43
C ARG A 86 6.14 -10.03 -3.27
N TRP A 87 6.64 -9.01 -2.58
CA TRP A 87 7.39 -7.91 -3.14
C TRP A 87 8.78 -7.87 -2.50
N THR A 88 9.70 -7.19 -3.16
CA THR A 88 11.07 -6.99 -2.69
C THR A 88 11.39 -5.50 -2.65
N SER A 89 12.34 -5.12 -1.80
CA SER A 89 12.85 -3.75 -1.77
C SER A 89 13.54 -3.44 -3.09
N ALA A 90 13.06 -2.45 -3.84
CA ALA A 90 13.68 -2.02 -5.09
C ALA A 90 14.93 -1.15 -4.84
N ILE A 91 14.92 -0.40 -3.74
CA ILE A 91 16.07 0.33 -3.19
C ILE A 91 16.17 0.08 -1.69
N PRO A 92 17.37 0.15 -1.07
CA PRO A 92 17.46 0.19 0.39
C PRO A 92 16.64 1.36 0.94
N PRO A 93 15.79 1.15 1.96
CA PRO A 93 15.02 2.23 2.55
C PRO A 93 15.97 3.29 3.11
N THR A 94 15.67 4.55 2.79
CA THR A 94 16.36 5.71 3.37
C THR A 94 15.49 6.33 4.44
N LYS A 95 16.01 7.35 5.15
CA LYS A 95 15.19 8.14 6.09
C LYS A 95 13.99 8.81 5.41
N HIS A 96 13.95 8.97 4.08
CA HIS A 96 12.92 9.79 3.42
C HIS A 96 12.14 9.10 2.31
N ALA A 97 12.54 7.89 1.92
CA ALA A 97 11.95 7.18 0.80
C ALA A 97 12.13 5.67 0.93
N TRP A 98 11.16 4.95 0.40
CA TRP A 98 11.18 3.51 0.18
C TRP A 98 10.63 3.21 -1.21
N SER A 99 11.08 2.11 -1.81
CA SER A 99 10.49 1.56 -3.03
C SER A 99 10.43 0.05 -2.93
N VAL A 100 9.32 -0.53 -3.38
CA VAL A 100 9.13 -1.97 -3.49
C VAL A 100 8.71 -2.32 -4.90
N LYS A 101 9.22 -3.43 -5.41
CA LYS A 101 8.85 -4.00 -6.71
C LYS A 101 8.35 -5.42 -6.55
N GLU A 102 7.50 -5.87 -7.48
CA GLU A 102 7.09 -7.27 -7.55
C GLU A 102 8.33 -8.19 -7.56
N GLU A 103 8.30 -9.26 -6.77
CA GLU A 103 9.40 -10.24 -6.76
C GLU A 103 9.44 -11.01 -8.08
N GLU A 104 10.60 -11.02 -8.73
CA GLU A 104 10.82 -11.77 -9.97
C GLU A 104 10.80 -13.27 -9.64
N GLN A 105 9.78 -14.00 -10.11
CA GLN A 105 9.82 -15.46 -10.14
C GLN A 105 10.66 -15.88 -11.35
N GLU A 106 11.59 -16.81 -11.14
CA GLU A 106 12.57 -17.25 -12.14
C GLU A 106 11.90 -17.53 -13.51
N GLU A 107 12.42 -16.79 -14.51
CA GLU A 107 12.31 -16.91 -15.95
C GLU A 107 11.22 -16.12 -16.72
N THR A 108 11.72 -15.21 -17.58
CA THR A 108 11.16 -14.57 -18.80
C THR A 108 10.53 -13.18 -18.79
N LYS A 109 10.32 -12.49 -17.67
CA LYS A 109 9.71 -11.14 -17.70
C LYS A 109 10.75 -10.01 -17.82
N PRO A 110 10.64 -9.10 -18.81
CA PRO A 110 11.49 -7.91 -18.91
C PRO A 110 11.38 -7.02 -17.64
N PRO A 111 12.48 -6.45 -17.11
CA PRO A 111 12.46 -5.64 -15.88
C PRO A 111 11.56 -4.40 -15.91
N ASP A 112 11.31 -3.85 -17.09
CA ASP A 112 10.42 -2.72 -17.38
C ASP A 112 8.93 -3.08 -17.30
N GLU A 113 8.61 -4.37 -17.15
CA GLU A 113 7.26 -4.87 -16.99
C GLU A 113 6.83 -5.10 -15.52
N ASN A 114 7.67 -4.78 -14.54
CA ASN A 114 7.34 -4.98 -13.12
C ASN A 114 6.51 -3.84 -12.54
N LEU A 115 5.55 -4.19 -11.66
CA LEU A 115 4.87 -3.21 -10.84
C LEU A 115 5.83 -2.67 -9.78
N GLU A 116 5.86 -1.36 -9.63
CA GLU A 116 6.66 -0.70 -8.60
C GLU A 116 5.81 0.27 -7.79
N ILE A 117 6.00 0.25 -6.48
CA ILE A 117 5.40 1.21 -5.58
C ILE A 117 6.49 2.02 -4.93
N LYS A 118 6.46 3.32 -5.19
CA LYS A 118 7.41 4.29 -4.68
C LYS A 118 6.74 5.20 -3.68
N SER A 119 7.42 5.41 -2.56
CA SER A 119 7.25 6.66 -1.82
C SER A 119 8.17 7.72 -2.42
N LEU A 120 7.62 8.68 -3.15
CA LEU A 120 8.42 9.75 -3.78
C LEU A 120 8.87 10.82 -2.78
N LYS A 121 8.11 11.03 -1.72
CA LYS A 121 8.41 11.95 -0.63
C LYS A 121 7.52 11.62 0.57
N GLN A 122 8.12 11.39 1.73
CA GLN A 122 7.42 11.43 3.00
C GLN A 122 7.76 12.77 3.68
N SER A 123 6.76 13.64 3.83
CA SER A 123 6.84 14.83 4.68
C SER A 123 5.98 14.64 5.93
N ASP A 124 5.96 15.64 6.81
CA ASP A 124 5.12 15.64 8.01
C ASP A 124 3.62 15.79 7.68
N ILE A 125 3.28 15.90 6.39
CA ILE A 125 1.94 16.27 5.89
C ILE A 125 1.46 15.28 4.81
N TYR A 126 2.35 14.69 4.02
CA TYR A 126 1.97 13.81 2.91
C TYR A 126 2.85 12.57 2.82
N LEU A 127 2.21 11.43 2.58
CA LEU A 127 2.83 10.24 2.04
C LEU A 127 2.40 10.09 0.58
N ASN A 128 3.32 10.37 -0.35
CA ASN A 128 3.04 10.15 -1.77
C ASN A 128 3.39 8.71 -2.15
N THR A 129 2.37 7.86 -2.31
CA THR A 129 2.51 6.49 -2.81
C THR A 129 2.10 6.45 -4.28
N ILE A 130 3.04 6.16 -5.17
CA ILE A 130 2.77 6.02 -6.61
C ILE A 130 2.86 4.55 -6.97
N LEU A 131 1.78 4.02 -7.54
CA LEU A 131 1.81 2.77 -8.29
C LEU A 131 2.30 3.07 -9.70
N ALA A 132 3.56 2.80 -9.96
CA ALA A 132 4.10 2.80 -11.31
C ALA A 132 3.75 1.47 -11.95
N THR A 133 2.79 1.51 -12.87
CA THR A 133 2.50 0.36 -13.73
C THR A 133 3.57 0.28 -14.79
N PRO A 134 4.00 -0.92 -15.17
CA PRO A 134 4.89 -1.07 -16.30
C PRO A 134 4.36 -0.36 -17.55
N ALA A 135 5.28 0.07 -18.40
CA ALA A 135 4.93 0.33 -19.79
C ALA A 135 4.51 -1.02 -20.35
N VAL A 136 3.21 -1.31 -20.31
CA VAL A 136 2.65 -2.48 -20.97
C VAL A 136 2.97 -2.25 -22.45
N SER A 137 4.07 -2.83 -22.92
CA SER A 137 4.24 -3.17 -24.32
C SER A 137 2.98 -3.94 -24.68
N LEU A 138 2.13 -3.23 -25.41
CA LEU A 138 0.71 -3.50 -25.58
C LEU A 138 0.52 -4.97 -25.98
N ILE A 139 -0.05 -5.80 -25.10
CA ILE A 139 -0.97 -6.81 -25.61
C ILE A 139 -2.13 -5.98 -26.17
N PRO A 140 -2.33 -5.92 -27.49
CA PRO A 140 -3.38 -5.09 -28.06
C PRO A 140 -4.72 -5.54 -27.44
N ASN A 141 -5.50 -4.59 -26.93
CA ASN A 141 -6.80 -4.79 -26.25
C ASN A 141 -6.76 -5.29 -24.78
N CYS A 142 -5.63 -5.23 -24.08
CA CYS A 142 -5.59 -5.51 -22.65
C CYS A 142 -5.93 -4.25 -21.84
N THR A 143 -7.11 -4.22 -21.20
CA THR A 143 -7.49 -3.17 -20.25
C THR A 143 -7.19 -3.61 -18.82
N TYR A 144 -6.72 -2.68 -18.00
CA TYR A 144 -6.51 -2.90 -16.56
C TYR A 144 -7.04 -1.71 -15.77
N THR A 145 -7.25 -1.94 -14.48
CA THR A 145 -7.52 -0.93 -13.47
C THR A 145 -6.52 -1.08 -12.33
N ALA A 146 -6.20 0.02 -11.67
CA ALA A 146 -5.25 0.03 -10.58
C ALA A 146 -5.72 1.01 -9.51
N SER A 147 -5.64 0.63 -8.24
CA SER A 147 -6.00 1.54 -7.13
C SER A 147 -5.19 1.26 -5.87
N LEU A 148 -5.12 2.29 -5.02
CA LEU A 148 -4.71 2.19 -3.64
C LEU A 148 -5.99 2.18 -2.78
N ASP A 149 -6.27 1.05 -2.13
CA ASP A 149 -7.48 0.86 -1.33
C ASP A 149 -7.25 1.38 0.11
N THR A 150 -7.20 2.70 0.29
CA THR A 150 -6.78 3.32 1.56
C THR A 150 -7.85 3.16 2.64
N TYR A 151 -7.46 2.62 3.80
CA TYR A 151 -8.26 2.56 5.02
C TYR A 151 -7.75 3.59 6.03
N PRO A 152 -8.27 4.83 6.05
CA PRO A 152 -7.87 5.80 7.05
C PRO A 152 -8.53 5.51 8.40
N THR A 153 -7.98 6.08 9.48
CA THR A 153 -8.61 6.04 10.81
C THR A 153 -9.93 6.80 10.82
N GLU A 154 -10.78 6.54 11.82
CA GLU A 154 -12.07 7.22 11.97
C GLU A 154 -11.94 8.75 12.08
N SER A 155 -10.90 9.23 12.77
CA SER A 155 -10.62 10.66 12.88
C SER A 155 -10.30 11.28 11.53
N GLN A 156 -9.45 10.61 10.74
CA GLN A 156 -9.12 11.04 9.38
C GLN A 156 -10.34 10.99 8.46
N TRP A 157 -11.18 9.96 8.58
CA TRP A 157 -12.45 9.90 7.86
C TRP A 157 -13.38 11.05 8.18
N CYS A 158 -13.49 11.41 9.46
CA CYS A 158 -14.28 12.57 9.90
C CYS A 158 -13.77 13.88 9.28
N GLU A 159 -12.45 14.08 9.23
CA GLU A 159 -11.83 15.26 8.62
C GLU A 159 -12.09 15.32 7.10
N ILE A 160 -11.94 14.21 6.40
CA ILE A 160 -12.25 14.11 4.97
C ILE A 160 -13.71 14.49 4.71
N ARG A 161 -14.66 13.86 5.43
CA ARG A 161 -16.09 14.15 5.27
C ARG A 161 -16.42 15.62 5.54
N ARG A 162 -15.80 16.20 6.58
CA ARG A 162 -15.97 17.62 6.90
C ARG A 162 -15.53 18.51 5.74
N HIS A 163 -14.34 18.25 5.18
CA HIS A 163 -13.81 19.03 4.06
C HIS A 163 -14.73 18.98 2.83
N TYR A 164 -15.21 17.79 2.47
CA TYR A 164 -16.12 17.62 1.33
C TYR A 164 -17.47 18.33 1.53
N LYS A 165 -18.02 18.28 2.75
CA LYS A 165 -19.24 19.01 3.09
C LYS A 165 -19.04 20.52 2.99
N GLU A 166 -17.89 21.03 3.45
CA GLU A 166 -17.54 22.45 3.36
C GLU A 166 -17.26 22.90 1.91
N SER A 167 -16.79 22.01 1.03
CA SER A 167 -16.56 22.29 -0.39
C SER A 167 -17.80 22.14 -1.29
N GLY A 168 -18.94 21.73 -0.75
CA GLY A 168 -20.19 21.56 -1.49
C GLY A 168 -20.25 20.31 -2.38
N THR A 169 -19.31 19.38 -2.22
CA THR A 169 -19.27 18.08 -2.92
C THR A 169 -19.80 17.00 -1.99
N ASP A 170 -21.00 16.49 -2.25
CA ASP A 170 -21.58 15.42 -1.44
C ASP A 170 -20.95 14.06 -1.78
N LEU A 171 -20.34 13.40 -0.80
CA LEU A 171 -19.76 12.06 -0.96
C LEU A 171 -20.83 11.01 -0.70
N HIS A 172 -21.51 10.54 -1.75
CA HIS A 172 -22.26 9.29 -1.67
C HIS A 172 -21.30 8.10 -1.79
N LEU A 173 -21.05 7.40 -0.68
CA LEU A 173 -20.30 6.13 -0.70
C LEU A 173 -21.04 5.08 0.16
N ASN A 174 -21.30 3.92 -0.46
CA ASN A 174 -21.92 2.75 0.17
C ASN A 174 -20.91 2.03 1.07
N HIS A 175 -21.38 1.66 2.26
CA HIS A 175 -20.66 0.86 3.26
C HIS A 175 -20.56 -0.62 2.87
#